data_AF-A0A9K3D269-F1
#
_entry.id   AF-A0A9K3D269-F1
#
_cell.length_a   1.000
_cell.length_b   1.000
_cell.length_c   1.000
_cell.angle_alpha   90.00
_cell.angle_beta   90.00
_cell.angle_gamma   90.00
#
_symmetry.space_group_name_H-M   'P 1'
#
loop_
_entity.id
_entity.type
_entity.pdbx_description
1 polymer ?
#
loop_
_entity_poly.entity_id
_entity_poly.type
_entity_poly.pdbx_seq_one_letter_code
_entity_poly.pdbx_strand_id
1 'polypeptide(L)'
;MGDTPPIPEKYLCPITLEAMRDPVITPDGHSYERSAISEWLNTHPATPLRTPCQKGMLCPNLQLRQEIQDWHSTHNTPLEPLAKREAEEEELVPVKGLTVNANNYVRGARVARGPDWRWGDQDGPKGVGTLGGPYNGEPMSMMVKWDQGHRANYRCGMSANFDLVYIGESDEADYAHPPSHRVVCDDTLQTGARVRRGRDWKYGRQDGCKEGTLVGKHPDRPRWVRVQWDEGDLHSYRAGDDGKYDVAYVEAPPSIPEE
;
A
#
# COMPACT_ATOMS: atom_id res chain seq x y z
N MET A 1 -28.04 -11.22 -32.41
CA MET A 1 -27.53 -10.29 -31.38
C MET A 1 -28.68 -10.08 -30.43
N GLY A 2 -28.65 -10.72 -29.26
CA GLY A 2 -29.74 -10.59 -28.29
C GLY A 2 -29.39 -9.49 -27.31
N ASP A 3 -30.03 -8.34 -27.46
CA ASP A 3 -29.92 -7.25 -26.48
C ASP A 3 -30.54 -7.72 -25.16
N THR A 4 -29.74 -7.82 -24.11
CA THR A 4 -30.23 -8.00 -22.75
C THR A 4 -31.03 -6.75 -22.35
N PRO A 5 -32.26 -6.89 -21.85
CA PRO A 5 -33.05 -5.72 -21.49
C PRO A 5 -32.41 -4.97 -20.31
N PRO A 6 -32.51 -3.64 -20.28
CA PRO A 6 -31.98 -2.84 -19.19
C PRO A 6 -32.68 -3.20 -17.87
N ILE A 7 -31.90 -3.18 -16.79
CA ILE A 7 -32.41 -3.42 -15.44
C ILE A 7 -33.41 -2.31 -15.07
N PRO A 8 -34.63 -2.65 -14.62
CA PRO A 8 -35.59 -1.65 -14.15
C PRO A 8 -35.03 -0.76 -13.04
N GLU A 9 -35.27 0.55 -13.12
CA GLU A 9 -34.76 1.53 -12.16
C GLU A 9 -35.14 1.23 -10.71
N LYS A 10 -36.33 0.65 -10.48
CA LYS A 10 -36.79 0.23 -9.15
C LYS A 10 -35.93 -0.85 -8.50
N TYR A 11 -35.08 -1.52 -9.26
CA TYR A 11 -34.14 -2.53 -8.78
C TYR A 11 -32.75 -1.96 -8.52
N LEU A 12 -32.49 -0.72 -8.96
CA LEU A 12 -31.21 -0.06 -8.79
C LEU A 12 -31.12 0.63 -7.43
N CYS A 13 -29.96 0.48 -6.78
CA CYS A 13 -29.65 1.19 -5.56
C CYS A 13 -29.45 2.69 -5.87
N PRO A 14 -30.12 3.62 -5.16
CA PRO A 14 -29.95 5.05 -5.41
C PRO A 14 -28.54 5.60 -5.13
N ILE A 15 -27.72 4.87 -4.37
CA ILE A 15 -26.34 5.27 -4.04
C ILE A 15 -25.36 4.72 -5.09
N THR A 16 -25.42 3.42 -5.39
CA THR A 16 -24.43 2.77 -6.28
C THR A 16 -24.84 2.77 -7.74
N LEU A 17 -26.13 3.01 -8.03
CA LEU A 17 -26.74 2.90 -9.35
C LEU A 17 -26.64 1.48 -9.98
N GLU A 18 -26.32 0.47 -9.16
CA GLU A 18 -26.28 -0.95 -9.53
C GLU A 18 -27.53 -1.69 -9.01
N ALA A 19 -27.86 -2.85 -9.59
CA ALA A 19 -28.93 -3.70 -9.08
C ALA A 19 -28.67 -4.14 -7.64
N MET A 20 -29.68 -3.97 -6.76
CA MET A 20 -29.62 -4.35 -5.36
C MET A 20 -29.60 -5.88 -5.21
N ARG A 21 -28.63 -6.40 -4.46
CA ARG A 21 -28.53 -7.82 -4.09
C ARG A 21 -29.11 -8.07 -2.71
N ASP A 22 -28.82 -7.18 -1.76
CA ASP A 22 -29.39 -7.23 -0.42
C ASP A 22 -30.13 -5.92 -0.10
N PRO A 23 -31.29 -5.69 -0.74
CA PRO A 23 -32.04 -4.48 -0.52
C PRO A 23 -32.50 -4.37 0.94
N VAL A 24 -32.23 -3.23 1.56
CA VAL A 24 -32.74 -2.84 2.87
C VAL A 24 -33.60 -1.59 2.75
N ILE A 25 -34.69 -1.55 3.49
CA ILE A 25 -35.57 -0.40 3.60
C ILE A 25 -35.18 0.45 4.80
N THR A 26 -35.11 1.75 4.59
CA THR A 26 -34.86 2.75 5.64
C THR A 26 -36.19 3.32 6.16
N PRO A 27 -36.21 4.09 7.27
CA PRO A 27 -37.44 4.68 7.82
C PRO A 27 -38.20 5.61 6.87
N ASP A 28 -37.54 6.13 5.83
CA ASP A 28 -38.19 6.95 4.81
C ASP A 28 -38.87 6.15 3.69
N GLY A 29 -38.86 4.82 3.80
CA GLY A 29 -39.49 3.91 2.85
C GLY A 29 -38.65 3.60 1.60
N HIS A 30 -37.47 4.19 1.44
CA HIS A 30 -36.61 3.90 0.30
C HIS A 30 -35.73 2.68 0.56
N SER A 31 -35.50 1.93 -0.53
CA SER A 31 -34.65 0.75 -0.53
C SER A 31 -33.26 1.08 -1.08
N TYR A 32 -32.23 0.52 -0.45
CA TYR A 32 -30.84 0.68 -0.82
C TYR A 32 -30.12 -0.67 -0.75
N GLU A 33 -29.00 -0.81 -1.44
CA GLU A 33 -28.06 -1.90 -1.16
C GLU A 33 -27.53 -1.77 0.27
N ARG A 34 -27.52 -2.87 1.05
CA ARG A 34 -27.15 -2.86 2.47
C ARG A 34 -25.77 -2.26 2.69
N SER A 35 -24.78 -2.70 1.93
CA SER A 35 -23.38 -2.24 2.09
C SER A 35 -23.29 -0.72 1.88
N ALA A 36 -23.90 -0.23 0.80
CA ALA A 36 -23.87 1.18 0.42
C ALA A 36 -24.52 2.09 1.47
N ILE A 37 -25.73 1.77 1.94
CA ILE A 37 -26.40 2.59 2.96
C ILE A 37 -25.73 2.44 4.33
N SER A 38 -25.16 1.27 4.64
CA SER A 38 -24.42 1.07 5.88
C SER A 38 -23.15 1.92 5.91
N GLU A 39 -22.42 1.99 4.79
CA GLU A 39 -21.25 2.84 4.67
C GLU A 39 -21.60 4.32 4.77
N TRP A 40 -22.66 4.75 4.07
CA TRP A 40 -23.18 6.12 4.16
C TRP A 40 -23.46 6.55 5.61
N LEU A 41 -24.11 5.67 6.39
CA LEU A 41 -24.47 5.92 7.79
C LEU A 41 -23.27 5.89 8.76
N ASN A 42 -22.07 5.54 8.32
CA ASN A 42 -20.86 5.70 9.15
C ASN A 42 -20.48 7.17 9.32
N THR A 43 -20.76 8.00 8.32
CA THR A 43 -20.34 9.40 8.26
C THR A 43 -21.51 10.38 8.32
N HIS A 44 -22.75 9.87 8.19
CA HIS A 44 -23.97 10.67 8.19
C HIS A 44 -24.98 10.14 9.21
N PRO A 45 -25.62 11.01 10.02
CA PRO A 45 -26.66 10.61 10.98
C PRO A 45 -28.06 10.40 10.34
N ALA A 46 -28.15 10.42 9.01
CA ALA A 46 -29.40 10.40 8.25
C ALA A 46 -29.22 9.72 6.89
N THR A 47 -30.32 9.26 6.29
CA THR A 47 -30.36 8.72 4.92
C THR A 47 -29.96 9.78 3.88
N PRO A 48 -29.70 9.41 2.61
CA PRO A 48 -29.51 10.38 1.52
C PRO A 48 -30.66 11.39 1.38
N LEU A 49 -31.88 11.03 1.78
CA LEU A 49 -33.06 11.91 1.82
C LEU A 49 -33.19 12.70 3.13
N ARG A 50 -32.13 12.71 3.96
CA ARG A 50 -32.01 13.46 5.22
C ARG A 50 -32.98 13.00 6.31
N THR A 51 -33.50 11.78 6.22
CA THR A 51 -34.30 11.18 7.29
C THR A 51 -33.37 10.60 8.36
N PRO A 52 -33.52 10.96 9.65
CA PRO A 52 -32.70 10.40 10.72
C PRO A 52 -32.72 8.87 10.69
N CYS A 53 -31.54 8.27 10.60
CA CYS A 53 -31.41 6.83 10.43
C CYS A 53 -30.09 6.36 11.02
N GLN A 54 -30.11 5.19 11.64
CA GLN A 54 -28.93 4.49 12.14
C GLN A 54 -28.89 3.10 11.52
N LYS A 55 -27.72 2.47 11.47
CA LYS A 55 -27.57 1.11 10.92
C LYS A 55 -28.54 0.10 11.49
N GLY A 56 -28.84 0.19 12.80
CA GLY A 56 -29.79 -0.70 13.47
C GLY A 56 -31.25 -0.52 13.05
N MET A 57 -31.58 0.54 12.30
CA MET A 57 -32.91 0.83 11.79
C MET A 57 -33.13 0.30 10.36
N LEU A 58 -32.12 -0.32 9.75
CA LEU A 58 -32.21 -0.89 8.41
C LEU A 58 -32.97 -2.22 8.46
N CYS A 59 -34.15 -2.26 7.84
CA CYS A 59 -34.94 -3.48 7.75
C CYS A 59 -34.66 -4.21 6.43
N PRO A 60 -34.46 -5.54 6.41
CA PRO A 60 -34.35 -6.28 5.14
C PRO A 60 -35.61 -6.12 4.28
N ASN A 61 -35.46 -5.84 2.99
CA ASN A 61 -36.56 -5.82 2.02
C ASN A 61 -36.58 -7.14 1.23
N LEU A 62 -37.04 -8.21 1.89
CA LEU A 62 -37.06 -9.57 1.32
C LEU A 62 -37.95 -9.67 0.08
N GLN A 63 -39.03 -8.87 0.02
CA GLN A 63 -39.92 -8.84 -1.13
C GLN A 63 -39.20 -8.31 -2.38
N LEU A 64 -38.54 -7.16 -2.27
CA LEU A 64 -37.78 -6.58 -3.37
C LEU A 64 -36.61 -7.49 -3.77
N ARG A 65 -35.96 -8.13 -2.79
CA ARG A 65 -34.91 -9.11 -3.05
C ARG A 65 -35.39 -10.26 -3.94
N GLN A 66 -36.57 -10.81 -3.65
CA GLN A 66 -37.17 -11.87 -4.46
C GLN A 66 -37.52 -11.37 -5.87
N GLU A 67 -38.13 -10.19 -5.99
CA GLU A 67 -38.48 -9.60 -7.30
C GLU A 67 -37.27 -9.40 -8.21
N ILE A 68 -36.15 -8.96 -7.63
CA ILE A 68 -34.90 -8.77 -8.36
C ILE A 68 -34.36 -10.13 -8.83
N GLN A 69 -34.33 -11.14 -7.95
CA GLN A 69 -33.87 -12.49 -8.31
C GLN A 69 -34.71 -13.12 -9.42
N ASP A 70 -36.02 -12.95 -9.37
CA ASP A 70 -36.94 -13.45 -10.40
C ASP A 70 -36.72 -12.72 -11.74
N TRP A 71 -36.46 -11.41 -11.72
CA TRP A 71 -36.12 -10.65 -12.92
C TRP A 71 -34.82 -11.13 -13.57
N HIS A 72 -33.79 -11.38 -12.77
CA HIS A 72 -32.50 -11.88 -13.27
C HIS A 72 -32.61 -13.29 -13.86
N SER A 73 -33.41 -14.15 -13.24
CA SER A 73 -33.69 -15.51 -13.71
C SER A 73 -34.47 -15.52 -15.04
N THR A 74 -35.44 -14.62 -15.21
CA THR A 74 -36.25 -14.52 -16.43
C THR A 74 -35.49 -13.93 -17.62
N HIS A 75 -34.51 -13.06 -17.37
CA HIS A 75 -33.75 -12.38 -18.43
C HIS A 75 -32.35 -12.97 -18.66
N ASN A 76 -32.02 -14.09 -18.01
CA ASN A 76 -30.71 -14.74 -18.07
C ASN A 76 -29.54 -13.78 -17.82
N THR A 77 -29.72 -12.88 -16.85
CA THR A 77 -28.68 -11.97 -16.36
C THR A 77 -28.26 -12.45 -14.97
N PRO A 78 -27.17 -13.20 -14.80
CA PRO A 78 -26.81 -13.72 -13.49
C PRO A 78 -26.45 -12.57 -12.54
N LEU A 79 -27.07 -12.54 -11.35
CA LEU A 79 -26.50 -11.79 -10.23
C LEU A 79 -25.28 -12.55 -9.73
N GLU A 80 -24.10 -11.93 -9.76
CA GLU A 80 -22.93 -12.45 -9.06
C GLU A 80 -23.29 -12.73 -7.59
N PRO A 81 -23.03 -13.95 -7.06
CA PRO A 81 -23.36 -14.32 -5.69
C PRO A 81 -22.70 -13.40 -4.66
N LEU A 82 -23.45 -13.02 -3.62
CA LEU A 82 -22.95 -12.22 -2.49
C LEU A 82 -21.66 -12.83 -1.92
N ALA A 83 -21.63 -14.14 -1.67
CA ALA A 83 -20.46 -14.83 -1.12
C ALA A 83 -19.20 -14.76 -2.01
N LYS A 84 -19.33 -14.57 -3.34
CA LYS A 84 -18.18 -14.40 -4.22
C LYS A 84 -17.61 -12.98 -4.14
N ARG A 85 -18.47 -11.95 -4.17
CA ARG A 85 -18.04 -10.55 -4.00
C ARG A 85 -17.62 -10.22 -2.58
N GLU A 86 -18.30 -10.74 -1.56
CA GLU A 86 -17.91 -10.61 -0.14
C GLU A 86 -16.55 -11.27 0.12
N ALA A 87 -16.27 -12.43 -0.47
CA ALA A 87 -14.95 -13.05 -0.37
C ALA A 87 -13.86 -12.28 -1.13
N GLU A 88 -14.14 -11.70 -2.30
CA GLU A 88 -13.18 -10.90 -3.08
C GLU A 88 -12.96 -9.48 -2.53
N GLU A 89 -13.97 -8.89 -1.85
CA GLU A 89 -13.94 -7.56 -1.24
C GLU A 89 -13.41 -7.60 0.20
N GLU A 90 -13.55 -8.73 0.90
CA GLU A 90 -13.03 -8.94 2.26
C GLU A 90 -11.63 -9.60 2.27
N GLU A 91 -11.14 -10.16 1.16
CA GLU A 91 -9.72 -10.55 1.01
C GLU A 91 -8.86 -9.36 0.56
N LEU A 92 -8.81 -8.30 1.38
CA LEU A 92 -7.70 -7.35 1.26
C LEU A 92 -6.40 -8.10 1.58
N VAL A 93 -5.75 -8.63 0.55
CA VAL A 93 -4.43 -9.24 0.67
C VAL A 93 -3.35 -8.17 0.58
N PRO A 94 -2.36 -8.16 1.50
CA PRO A 94 -1.17 -7.35 1.36
C PRO A 94 -0.40 -7.72 0.08
N VAL A 95 -0.61 -6.98 -1.00
CA VAL A 95 0.17 -7.16 -2.23
C VAL A 95 1.52 -6.48 -2.05
N LYS A 96 2.61 -7.25 -2.05
CA LYS A 96 3.98 -6.73 -1.90
C LYS A 96 4.24 -5.58 -2.88
N GLY A 97 4.73 -4.46 -2.36
CA GLY A 97 5.04 -3.25 -3.13
C GLY A 97 3.85 -2.33 -3.38
N LEU A 98 2.62 -2.75 -3.07
CA LEU A 98 1.45 -1.87 -3.12
C LEU A 98 1.50 -0.87 -1.96
N THR A 99 1.21 0.39 -2.26
CA THR A 99 1.12 1.46 -1.27
C THR A 99 -0.11 1.30 -0.39
N VAL A 100 0.07 1.53 0.92
CA VAL A 100 -1.01 1.45 1.90
C VAL A 100 -1.84 2.74 1.86
N ASN A 101 -3.17 2.60 1.90
CA ASN A 101 -4.14 3.69 2.01
C ASN A 101 -5.38 3.28 2.82
N ALA A 102 -6.28 4.21 3.08
CA ALA A 102 -7.48 3.97 3.89
C ALA A 102 -8.44 2.92 3.31
N ASN A 103 -8.37 2.65 2.00
CA ASN A 103 -9.27 1.74 1.29
C ASN A 103 -8.68 0.33 1.11
N ASN A 104 -7.38 0.14 1.34
CA ASN A 104 -6.71 -1.16 1.14
C ASN A 104 -5.89 -1.62 2.37
N TYR A 105 -6.03 -0.96 3.52
CA TYR A 105 -5.21 -1.27 4.69
C TYR A 105 -5.59 -2.63 5.29
N VAL A 106 -4.57 -3.40 5.67
CA VAL A 106 -4.72 -4.71 6.31
C VAL A 106 -4.01 -4.66 7.64
N ARG A 107 -4.79 -4.64 8.72
CA ARG A 107 -4.22 -4.58 10.07
C ARG A 107 -3.41 -5.85 10.35
N GLY A 108 -2.23 -5.67 10.93
CA GLY A 108 -1.30 -6.77 11.20
C GLY A 108 -0.35 -7.09 10.03
N ALA A 109 -0.60 -6.56 8.83
CA ALA A 109 0.28 -6.75 7.70
C ALA A 109 1.65 -6.10 7.91
N ARG A 110 2.66 -6.67 7.25
CA ARG A 110 4.04 -6.18 7.29
C ARG A 110 4.22 -5.07 6.27
N VAL A 111 4.86 -3.98 6.71
CA VAL A 111 5.07 -2.78 5.91
C VAL A 111 6.49 -2.28 6.03
N ALA A 112 6.92 -1.54 5.01
CA ALA A 112 8.17 -0.81 4.97
C ALA A 112 7.95 0.61 4.44
N ARG A 113 9.02 1.43 4.45
CA ARG A 113 9.01 2.76 3.85
C ARG A 113 8.57 2.72 2.37
N GLY A 114 7.66 3.62 2.02
CA GLY A 114 7.10 3.79 0.69
C GLY A 114 7.82 4.86 -0.15
N PRO A 115 7.33 5.12 -1.37
CA PRO A 115 7.98 6.02 -2.33
C PRO A 115 8.13 7.46 -1.85
N ASP A 116 7.20 7.95 -1.02
CA ASP A 116 7.16 9.36 -0.59
C ASP A 116 7.78 9.58 0.79
N TRP A 117 8.44 8.55 1.34
CA TRP A 117 9.03 8.57 2.67
C TRP A 117 10.01 9.73 2.86
N ARG A 118 9.81 10.48 3.95
CA ARG A 118 10.65 11.65 4.31
C ARG A 118 11.08 11.67 5.77
N TRP A 119 10.88 10.57 6.49
CA TRP A 119 10.97 10.51 7.96
C TRP A 119 12.32 10.00 8.47
N GLY A 120 13.38 10.18 7.67
CA GLY A 120 14.73 9.70 8.01
C GLY A 120 14.76 8.20 8.28
N ASP A 121 15.41 7.80 9.36
CA ASP A 121 15.53 6.40 9.78
C ASP A 121 14.62 6.05 10.96
N GLN A 122 13.45 6.70 11.05
CA GLN A 122 12.48 6.36 12.09
C GLN A 122 12.16 4.87 12.07
N ASP A 123 11.88 4.29 10.91
CA ASP A 123 11.60 2.85 10.71
C ASP A 123 12.71 1.88 11.16
N GLY A 124 13.88 2.40 11.53
CA GLY A 124 14.97 1.65 12.13
C GLY A 124 15.74 0.79 11.12
N PRO A 125 16.74 0.03 11.59
CA PRO A 125 17.73 -0.62 10.72
C PRO A 125 17.17 -1.68 9.78
N LYS A 126 16.04 -2.32 10.17
CA LYS A 126 15.34 -3.26 9.28
C LYS A 126 14.35 -2.56 8.35
N GLY A 127 13.84 -1.39 8.73
CA GLY A 127 12.81 -0.69 7.98
C GLY A 127 11.49 -1.46 7.89
N VAL A 128 11.23 -2.36 8.84
CA VAL A 128 10.04 -3.23 8.86
C VAL A 128 9.19 -2.97 10.09
N GLY A 129 7.88 -2.86 9.87
CA GLY A 129 6.90 -2.69 10.93
C GLY A 129 5.59 -3.42 10.64
N THR A 130 4.74 -3.45 11.65
CA THR A 130 3.39 -3.98 11.59
C THR A 130 2.38 -2.85 11.51
N LEU A 131 1.48 -2.92 10.53
CA LEU A 131 0.42 -1.96 10.33
C LEU A 131 -0.64 -2.06 11.43
N GLY A 132 -0.87 -0.98 12.16
CA GLY A 132 -1.88 -0.90 13.22
C GLY A 132 -3.27 -0.48 12.72
N GLY A 133 -3.33 0.21 11.59
CA GLY A 133 -4.55 0.78 10.99
C GLY A 133 -4.60 2.31 11.04
N PRO A 134 -5.75 2.92 10.76
CA PRO A 134 -5.91 4.37 10.70
C PRO A 134 -5.56 5.07 12.02
N TYR A 135 -4.92 6.23 11.92
CA TYR A 135 -4.66 7.12 13.05
C TYR A 135 -5.76 8.18 13.15
N ASN A 136 -6.43 8.27 14.31
CA ASN A 136 -7.57 9.18 14.49
C ASN A 136 -7.19 10.67 14.57
N GLY A 137 -5.92 11.00 14.80
CA GLY A 137 -5.47 12.39 14.94
C GLY A 137 -5.20 13.12 13.63
N GLU A 138 -4.93 12.38 12.54
CA GLU A 138 -4.65 12.95 11.22
C GLU A 138 -5.34 12.12 10.12
N PRO A 139 -6.20 12.74 9.29
CA PRO A 139 -6.84 12.04 8.18
C PRO A 139 -5.80 11.46 7.21
N MET A 140 -6.09 10.31 6.60
CA MET A 140 -5.20 9.67 5.63
C MET A 140 -3.80 9.34 6.17
N SER A 141 -3.69 9.11 7.49
CA SER A 141 -2.47 8.65 8.14
C SER A 141 -2.68 7.28 8.79
N MET A 142 -1.71 6.38 8.64
CA MET A 142 -1.74 5.03 9.24
C MET A 142 -0.71 4.91 10.35
N MET A 143 -1.09 4.24 11.44
CA MET A 143 -0.23 3.89 12.56
C MET A 143 0.60 2.66 12.22
N VAL A 144 1.91 2.71 12.46
CA VAL A 144 2.83 1.57 12.34
C VAL A 144 3.52 1.35 13.67
N LYS A 145 3.60 0.08 14.08
CA LYS A 145 4.52 -0.36 15.13
C LYS A 145 5.73 -0.97 14.45
N TRP A 146 6.85 -0.26 14.45
CA TRP A 146 8.10 -0.79 13.91
C TRP A 146 8.63 -1.89 14.84
N ASP A 147 9.37 -2.83 14.28
CA ASP A 147 9.84 -4.01 15.04
C ASP A 147 10.73 -3.65 16.22
N GLN A 148 11.41 -2.52 16.14
CA GLN A 148 12.22 -1.96 17.22
C GLN A 148 11.40 -1.35 18.37
N GLY A 149 10.08 -1.41 18.28
CA GLY A 149 9.15 -1.11 19.36
C GLY A 149 8.53 0.27 19.34
N HIS A 150 9.14 1.25 18.66
CA HIS A 150 8.55 2.58 18.54
C HIS A 150 7.36 2.59 17.57
N ARG A 151 6.42 3.50 17.81
CA ARG A 151 5.17 3.66 17.06
C ARG A 151 5.08 5.07 16.52
N ALA A 152 4.63 5.20 15.29
CA ALA A 152 4.42 6.49 14.64
C ALA A 152 3.36 6.37 13.54
N ASN A 153 2.83 7.51 13.10
CA ASN A 153 1.89 7.59 11.99
C ASN A 153 2.55 8.13 10.72
N TYR A 154 2.07 7.67 9.57
CA TYR A 154 2.65 7.97 8.26
C TYR A 154 1.58 8.25 7.22
N ARG A 155 1.90 9.05 6.19
CA ARG A 155 0.94 9.48 5.18
C ARG A 155 0.61 8.33 4.23
N CYS A 156 -0.67 8.12 4.02
CA CYS A 156 -1.22 7.04 3.21
C CYS A 156 -2.34 7.60 2.30
N GLY A 157 -2.03 8.70 1.61
CA GLY A 157 -2.95 9.47 0.76
C GLY A 157 -2.96 10.97 1.01
N MET A 158 -2.36 11.45 2.11
CA MET A 158 -2.32 12.89 2.43
C MET A 158 -1.48 13.66 1.41
N SER A 159 -2.10 14.64 0.73
CA SER A 159 -1.50 15.38 -0.39
C SER A 159 -0.91 14.46 -1.47
N ALA A 160 -1.57 13.32 -1.72
CA ALA A 160 -1.13 12.26 -2.64
C ALA A 160 0.23 11.60 -2.29
N ASN A 161 0.67 11.67 -1.03
CA ASN A 161 1.89 10.99 -0.57
C ASN A 161 1.56 9.65 0.11
N PHE A 162 2.37 8.65 -0.19
CA PHE A 162 2.31 7.29 0.33
C PHE A 162 3.66 6.89 0.93
N ASP A 163 3.75 7.00 2.24
CA ASP A 163 4.94 6.72 3.04
C ASP A 163 5.10 5.23 3.36
N LEU A 164 4.12 4.37 3.06
CA LEU A 164 4.13 2.95 3.43
C LEU A 164 3.80 2.04 2.24
N VAL A 165 4.48 0.91 2.15
CA VAL A 165 4.21 -0.18 1.20
C VAL A 165 4.14 -1.51 1.93
N TYR A 166 3.35 -2.46 1.42
CA TYR A 166 3.35 -3.82 1.94
C TYR A 166 4.63 -4.57 1.57
N ILE A 167 5.11 -5.40 2.49
CA ILE A 167 6.15 -6.40 2.24
C ILE A 167 5.56 -7.79 2.51
N GLY A 168 5.77 -8.73 1.59
CA GLY A 168 5.21 -10.08 1.70
C GLY A 168 5.80 -10.87 2.88
N GLU A 169 5.09 -11.90 3.33
CA GLU A 169 5.44 -12.70 4.52
C GLU A 169 6.77 -13.48 4.41
N SER A 170 7.33 -13.66 3.20
CA SER A 170 8.48 -14.54 2.94
C SER A 170 9.86 -13.88 2.99
N ASP A 171 9.98 -12.55 3.13
CA ASP A 171 11.23 -11.82 2.83
C ASP A 171 11.78 -11.00 4.02
N GLU A 172 11.62 -11.50 5.25
CA GLU A 172 12.17 -10.85 6.47
C GLU A 172 13.72 -10.87 6.54
N ALA A 173 14.41 -11.64 5.68
CA ALA A 173 15.86 -11.81 5.71
C ALA A 173 16.65 -10.82 4.81
N ASP A 174 16.03 -10.25 3.78
CA ASP A 174 16.74 -9.53 2.69
C ASP A 174 16.57 -8.01 2.69
N TYR A 175 15.84 -7.47 3.67
CA TYR A 175 15.65 -6.03 3.91
C TYR A 175 16.35 -5.62 5.22
N ALA A 176 17.65 -5.37 5.13
CA ALA A 176 18.38 -4.64 6.16
C ALA A 176 18.91 -3.35 5.54
N HIS A 177 18.45 -2.18 6.00
CA HIS A 177 19.07 -0.91 5.65
C HIS A 177 20.48 -0.83 6.28
N PRO A 178 21.51 -0.42 5.51
CA PRO A 178 22.85 -0.24 6.05
C PRO A 178 22.93 0.98 6.98
N PRO A 179 23.61 0.88 8.14
CA PRO A 179 23.91 2.02 9.01
C PRO A 179 24.64 3.16 8.30
N SER A 180 24.58 4.39 8.85
CA SER A 180 25.26 5.59 8.32
C SER A 180 26.77 5.44 8.13
N HIS A 181 27.44 4.56 8.88
CA HIS A 181 28.87 4.24 8.71
C HIS A 181 29.16 3.38 7.47
N ARG A 182 28.15 2.84 6.80
CA ARG A 182 28.29 2.03 5.59
C ARG A 182 28.05 2.84 4.32
N VAL A 183 28.01 4.16 4.41
CA VAL A 183 27.81 5.01 3.25
C VAL A 183 29.05 4.99 2.36
N VAL A 184 28.85 4.74 1.07
CA VAL A 184 29.87 4.96 0.05
C VAL A 184 29.80 6.45 -0.33
N CYS A 185 30.88 7.19 -0.07
CA CYS A 185 31.03 8.58 -0.50
C CYS A 185 32.47 8.84 -0.98
N ASP A 186 32.74 10.06 -1.44
CA ASP A 186 34.07 10.42 -1.91
C ASP A 186 35.18 10.26 -0.85
N ASP A 187 34.85 10.44 0.43
CA ASP A 187 35.80 10.38 1.56
C ASP A 187 35.99 8.96 2.10
N THR A 188 35.02 8.07 1.89
CA THR A 188 35.03 6.69 2.39
C THR A 188 35.23 5.66 1.28
N LEU A 189 35.48 6.10 0.04
CA LEU A 189 35.52 5.25 -1.14
C LEU A 189 36.66 4.21 -1.08
N GLN A 190 36.30 2.93 -1.21
CA GLN A 190 37.26 1.83 -1.16
C GLN A 190 36.99 0.87 -2.33
N THR A 191 37.74 1.04 -3.42
CA THR A 191 37.64 0.15 -4.59
C THR A 191 37.90 -1.30 -4.19
N GLY A 192 37.09 -2.22 -4.70
CA GLY A 192 37.12 -3.65 -4.36
C GLY A 192 36.22 -4.04 -3.19
N ALA A 193 35.68 -3.07 -2.43
CA ALA A 193 34.77 -3.36 -1.34
C ALA A 193 33.40 -3.85 -1.81
N ARG A 194 32.79 -4.68 -0.97
CA ARG A 194 31.46 -5.25 -1.19
C ARG A 194 30.38 -4.24 -0.86
N VAL A 195 29.46 -4.04 -1.78
CA VAL A 195 28.38 -3.06 -1.68
C VAL A 195 27.04 -3.70 -2.00
N ARG A 196 25.97 -3.06 -1.53
CA ARG A 196 24.58 -3.39 -1.79
C ARG A 196 23.79 -2.10 -2.01
N ARG A 197 22.52 -2.22 -2.37
CA ARG A 197 21.60 -1.07 -2.43
C ARG A 197 21.65 -0.24 -1.14
N GLY A 198 21.80 1.06 -1.33
CA GLY A 198 21.84 2.09 -0.30
C GLY A 198 20.47 2.72 -0.06
N ARG A 199 20.43 3.73 0.81
CA ARG A 199 19.18 4.32 1.33
C ARG A 199 18.34 5.06 0.28
N ASP A 200 18.97 5.59 -0.76
CA ASP A 200 18.31 6.42 -1.79
C ASP A 200 18.08 5.66 -3.11
N TRP A 201 18.25 4.34 -3.10
CA TRP A 201 18.12 3.48 -4.28
C TRP A 201 16.76 3.66 -4.96
N LYS A 202 16.79 3.90 -6.28
CA LYS A 202 15.60 4.11 -7.11
C LYS A 202 15.57 3.26 -8.39
N TYR A 203 16.51 2.34 -8.57
CA TYR A 203 16.73 1.65 -9.86
C TYR A 203 16.09 0.26 -9.93
N GLY A 204 14.99 0.04 -9.21
CA GLY A 204 14.26 -1.22 -9.23
C GLY A 204 15.14 -2.40 -8.82
N ARG A 205 15.14 -3.47 -9.63
CA ARG A 205 15.90 -4.72 -9.42
C ARG A 205 17.16 -4.83 -10.28
N GLN A 206 17.77 -3.72 -10.70
CA GLN A 206 19.03 -3.77 -11.47
C GLN A 206 20.17 -4.49 -10.74
N ASP A 207 20.11 -4.54 -9.40
CA ASP A 207 21.04 -5.25 -8.52
C ASP A 207 20.70 -6.73 -8.33
N GLY A 208 19.58 -7.22 -8.88
CA GLY A 208 19.08 -8.58 -8.61
C GLY A 208 18.76 -8.84 -7.13
N CYS A 209 18.69 -7.79 -6.31
CA CYS A 209 18.69 -7.85 -4.83
C CYS A 209 19.93 -8.53 -4.21
N LYS A 210 21.06 -8.54 -4.92
CA LYS A 210 22.33 -9.14 -4.48
C LYS A 210 23.42 -8.09 -4.26
N GLU A 211 24.55 -8.55 -3.77
CA GLU A 211 25.74 -7.73 -3.57
C GLU A 211 26.49 -7.46 -4.87
N GLY A 212 27.32 -6.43 -4.85
CA GLY A 212 28.22 -6.08 -5.93
C GLY A 212 29.56 -5.58 -5.40
N THR A 213 30.46 -5.28 -6.33
CA THR A 213 31.82 -4.81 -6.05
C THR A 213 31.98 -3.37 -6.52
N LEU A 214 32.45 -2.50 -5.62
CA LEU A 214 32.73 -1.10 -5.95
C LEU A 214 33.96 -1.03 -6.86
N VAL A 215 33.79 -0.55 -8.09
CA VAL A 215 34.87 -0.46 -9.10
C VAL A 215 35.62 0.87 -9.00
N GLY A 216 34.96 1.93 -8.52
CA GLY A 216 35.57 3.24 -8.33
C GLY A 216 34.60 4.38 -8.61
N LYS A 217 35.15 5.59 -8.78
CA LYS A 217 34.36 6.80 -9.09
C LYS A 217 33.90 6.78 -10.55
N HIS A 218 32.79 7.46 -10.83
CA HIS A 218 32.40 7.78 -12.20
C HIS A 218 33.38 8.81 -12.80
N PRO A 219 33.80 8.66 -14.07
CA PRO A 219 34.80 9.55 -14.69
C PRO A 219 34.36 11.03 -14.71
N ASP A 220 33.11 11.30 -15.11
CA ASP A 220 32.64 12.67 -15.36
C ASP A 220 31.61 13.19 -14.35
N ARG A 221 31.19 12.37 -13.38
CA ARG A 221 30.11 12.70 -12.44
C ARG A 221 30.64 12.66 -11.02
N PRO A 222 30.89 13.82 -10.39
CA PRO A 222 31.34 13.86 -9.01
C PRO A 222 30.27 13.25 -8.10
N ARG A 223 30.67 12.59 -7.01
CA ARG A 223 29.76 11.89 -6.09
C ARG A 223 28.89 10.82 -6.75
N TRP A 224 29.36 10.25 -7.86
CA TRP A 224 28.83 9.03 -8.44
C TRP A 224 29.90 7.95 -8.46
N VAL A 225 29.48 6.70 -8.29
CA VAL A 225 30.36 5.54 -8.25
C VAL A 225 29.89 4.46 -9.20
N ARG A 226 30.82 3.60 -9.63
CA ARG A 226 30.57 2.47 -10.51
C ARG A 226 30.59 1.19 -9.70
N VAL A 227 29.58 0.35 -9.88
CA VAL A 227 29.45 -0.94 -9.18
C VAL A 227 29.25 -2.05 -10.21
N GLN A 228 30.06 -3.10 -10.09
CA GLN A 228 29.91 -4.35 -10.82
C GLN A 228 29.10 -5.30 -9.94
N TRP A 229 27.84 -5.58 -10.31
CA TRP A 229 27.02 -6.56 -9.59
C TRP A 229 27.48 -7.98 -9.92
N ASP A 230 27.37 -8.90 -8.96
CA ASP A 230 27.91 -10.27 -9.11
C ASP A 230 27.25 -11.06 -10.24
N GLU A 231 25.96 -10.84 -10.48
CA GLU A 231 25.17 -11.49 -11.53
C GLU A 231 24.61 -10.48 -12.53
N GLY A 232 25.24 -9.31 -12.66
CA GLY A 232 24.72 -8.22 -13.49
C GLY A 232 25.79 -7.39 -14.17
N ASP A 233 25.37 -6.32 -14.85
CA ASP A 233 26.26 -5.42 -15.57
C ASP A 233 26.81 -4.31 -14.67
N LEU A 234 27.92 -3.72 -15.12
CA LEU A 234 28.52 -2.53 -14.53
C LEU A 234 27.59 -1.32 -14.68
N HIS A 235 27.17 -0.75 -13.57
CA HIS A 235 26.30 0.41 -13.53
C HIS A 235 26.85 1.52 -12.64
N SER A 236 26.24 2.70 -12.71
CA SER A 236 26.66 3.88 -11.96
C SER A 236 25.55 4.40 -11.05
N TYR A 237 25.92 4.83 -9.84
CA TYR A 237 25.01 5.13 -8.74
C TYR A 237 25.46 6.36 -7.96
N ARG A 238 24.51 7.10 -7.36
CA ARG A 238 24.83 8.27 -6.54
C ARG A 238 25.47 7.84 -5.21
N ALA A 239 26.49 8.57 -4.82
CA ALA A 239 27.30 8.40 -3.62
C ALA A 239 27.56 9.77 -2.97
N GLY A 240 26.50 10.58 -2.86
CA GLY A 240 26.50 11.95 -2.31
C GLY A 240 25.99 13.04 -3.24
N ASP A 241 25.63 12.69 -4.48
CA ASP A 241 25.00 13.61 -5.43
C ASP A 241 23.60 14.00 -4.95
N ASP A 242 23.32 15.29 -4.82
CA ASP A 242 22.12 15.84 -4.16
C ASP A 242 21.86 15.26 -2.75
N GLY A 243 22.93 14.87 -2.05
CA GLY A 243 22.82 14.20 -0.74
C GLY A 243 22.24 12.78 -0.82
N LYS A 244 22.23 12.16 -2.01
CA LYS A 244 21.68 10.83 -2.28
C LYS A 244 22.75 9.76 -2.36
N TYR A 245 22.49 8.63 -1.71
CA TYR A 245 23.42 7.52 -1.57
C TYR A 245 22.69 6.23 -1.93
N ASP A 246 22.81 5.91 -3.21
CA ASP A 246 22.17 4.78 -3.85
C ASP A 246 22.88 3.47 -3.51
N VAL A 247 24.13 3.50 -3.04
CA VAL A 247 24.90 2.30 -2.69
C VAL A 247 25.55 2.42 -1.31
N ALA A 248 25.74 1.29 -0.65
CA ALA A 248 26.28 1.21 0.70
C ALA A 248 27.12 -0.05 0.87
N TYR A 249 28.13 -0.01 1.73
CA TYR A 249 28.96 -1.15 2.05
C TYR A 249 28.16 -2.28 2.70
N VAL A 250 28.54 -3.52 2.41
CA VAL A 250 28.00 -4.74 3.02
C VAL A 250 28.55 -4.91 4.43
N GLU A 251 29.83 -4.64 4.64
CA GLU A 251 30.48 -4.60 5.94
C GLU A 251 31.00 -3.18 6.21
N ALA A 252 31.30 -2.82 7.46
CA ALA A 252 31.98 -1.54 7.67
C ALA A 252 33.35 -1.62 6.97
N PRO A 253 33.75 -0.62 6.17
CA PRO A 253 35.09 -0.64 5.59
C PRO A 253 36.11 -0.70 6.73
N PRO A 254 37.14 -1.55 6.65
CA PRO A 254 38.22 -1.53 7.64
C PRO A 254 38.74 -0.10 7.74
N SER A 255 38.92 0.38 8.98
CA SER A 255 39.40 1.73 9.26
C SER A 255 40.59 2.05 8.38
N ILE A 256 40.49 3.14 7.61
CA ILE A 256 41.61 3.66 6.82
C ILE A 256 42.77 3.86 7.81
N PRO A 257 43.94 3.22 7.61
CA PRO A 257 45.10 3.49 8.45
C PRO A 257 45.43 4.98 8.32
N GLU A 258 45.50 5.69 9.45
CA GLU A 258 46.03 7.04 9.46
C GLU A 258 47.49 6.98 8.99
N GLU A 259 47.79 7.56 7.82
CA GLU A 259 49.16 7.89 7.39
C GLU A 259 49.61 9.24 7.98
#